data_AF-A0A081RR92-F1
#
_entry.id   AF-A0A081RR92-F1
#
_cell.length_a   1.000
_cell.length_b   1.000
_cell.length_c   1.000
_cell.angle_alpha   90.00
_cell.angle_beta   90.00
_cell.angle_gamma   90.00
#
_symmetry.space_group_name_H-M   'P 1'
#
loop_
_entity.id
_entity.type
_entity.pdbx_description
1 polymer ?
#
loop_
_entity_poly.entity_id
_entity_poly.type
_entity_poly.pdbx_seq_one_letter_code
_entity_poly.pdbx_strand_id
1 'polypeptide(L)'
;MKKKQTKKLQNALGMLGLIERDPDVIGYTLFNTRNRRFATLNKNEFGLVIYTDDIEEAHLTTSRFVALVDIDFLPEPDKFDIAVVPVVDNPLFGLMIKKKED
;
A
#
# COMPACT_ATOMS: atom_id res chain seq x y z
N MET A 1 -23.03 19.62 6.77
CA MET A 1 -22.08 20.09 5.72
C MET A 1 -20.87 19.17 5.52
N LYS A 2 -20.16 18.71 6.56
CA LYS A 2 -18.94 17.88 6.45
C LYS A 2 -19.10 16.63 5.54
N LYS A 3 -20.11 15.79 5.76
CA LYS A 3 -20.34 14.54 4.98
C LYS A 3 -20.46 14.74 3.45
N LYS A 4 -21.00 15.88 3.01
CA LYS A 4 -21.21 16.18 1.57
C LYS A 4 -19.91 16.57 0.88
N GLN A 5 -18.98 17.21 1.61
CA GLN A 5 -17.64 17.53 1.13
C GLN A 5 -16.75 16.28 1.07
N THR A 6 -16.82 15.40 2.09
CA THR A 6 -16.09 14.13 2.10
C THR A 6 -16.49 13.22 0.92
N LYS A 7 -17.79 13.14 0.61
CA LYS A 7 -18.29 12.36 -0.54
C LYS A 7 -17.85 12.94 -1.89
N LYS A 8 -17.74 14.26 -2.00
CA LYS A 8 -17.19 14.93 -3.20
C LYS A 8 -15.70 14.63 -3.38
N LEU A 9 -14.92 14.69 -2.29
CA LEU A 9 -13.49 14.36 -2.32
C LEU A 9 -13.28 12.89 -2.72
N GLN A 10 -14.03 11.96 -2.12
CA GLN A 10 -13.97 10.55 -2.50
C GLN A 10 -14.34 10.33 -3.97
N ASN A 11 -15.41 10.95 -4.47
CA ASN A 11 -15.76 10.83 -5.89
C ASN A 11 -14.68 11.43 -6.80
N ALA A 12 -14.05 12.55 -6.43
CA ALA A 12 -12.97 13.15 -7.20
C ALA A 12 -11.73 12.25 -7.21
N LEU A 13 -11.32 11.71 -6.06
CA LEU A 13 -10.21 10.76 -5.97
C LEU A 13 -10.53 9.46 -6.75
N GLY A 14 -11.77 8.98 -6.71
CA GLY A 14 -12.22 7.84 -7.51
C GLY A 14 -12.34 8.12 -9.01
N MET A 15 -12.49 9.38 -9.44
CA MET A 15 -12.38 9.78 -10.86
C MET A 15 -10.93 9.87 -11.32
N LEU A 16 -10.02 10.25 -10.42
CA LEU A 16 -8.57 10.33 -10.68
C LEU A 16 -7.87 8.96 -10.62
N GLY A 17 -8.61 7.87 -10.38
CA GLY A 17 -8.03 6.53 -10.18
C GLY A 17 -7.24 6.39 -8.87
N LEU A 18 -7.38 7.33 -7.94
CA LEU A 18 -6.70 7.36 -6.65
C LEU A 18 -7.47 6.60 -5.56
N ILE A 19 -8.73 6.26 -5.84
CA ILE A 19 -9.49 5.26 -5.09
C ILE A 19 -9.71 4.09 -6.04
N GLU A 20 -9.14 2.96 -5.69
CA GLU A 20 -9.30 1.75 -6.48
C GLU A 20 -10.69 1.15 -6.28
N ARG A 21 -11.24 0.67 -7.39
CA ARG A 21 -12.60 0.14 -7.51
C ARG A 21 -12.62 -1.36 -7.72
N ASP A 22 -11.44 -1.97 -7.63
CA ASP A 22 -11.26 -3.39 -7.86
C ASP A 22 -11.82 -4.15 -6.65
N PRO A 23 -12.92 -4.92 -6.83
CA PRO A 23 -13.57 -5.59 -5.71
C PRO A 23 -12.72 -6.73 -5.14
N ASP A 24 -11.74 -7.24 -5.89
CA ASP A 24 -10.90 -8.35 -5.46
C ASP A 24 -9.70 -7.87 -4.63
N VAL A 25 -9.35 -6.58 -4.73
CA VAL A 25 -8.22 -6.00 -3.98
C VAL A 25 -8.66 -5.67 -2.56
N ILE A 26 -8.05 -6.35 -1.60
CA ILE A 26 -8.35 -6.16 -0.18
C ILE A 26 -7.52 -5.03 0.45
N GLY A 27 -6.43 -4.61 -0.21
CA GLY A 27 -5.60 -3.51 0.25
C GLY A 27 -4.34 -3.28 -0.59
N TYR A 28 -3.45 -2.42 -0.09
CA TYR A 28 -2.20 -2.02 -0.73
C TYR A 28 -1.08 -2.06 0.28
N THR A 29 0.06 -2.60 -0.15
CA THR A 29 1.28 -2.62 0.63
C THR A 29 2.41 -1.90 -0.10
N LEU A 30 3.49 -1.66 0.64
CA LEU A 30 4.70 -0.97 0.18
C LEU A 30 5.77 -2.01 -0.11
N PHE A 31 6.15 -2.15 -1.37
CA PHE A 31 7.15 -3.11 -1.83
C PHE A 31 8.42 -2.38 -2.27
N ASN A 32 9.54 -2.66 -1.61
CA ASN A 32 10.83 -2.13 -1.99
C ASN A 32 11.37 -2.94 -3.18
N THR A 33 11.45 -2.29 -4.33
CA THR A 33 11.84 -2.89 -5.61
C THR A 33 13.32 -3.26 -5.67
N ARG A 34 14.17 -2.63 -4.85
CA ARG A 34 15.61 -2.86 -4.83
C ARG A 34 15.97 -4.08 -3.99
N ASN A 35 15.47 -4.15 -2.76
CA ASN A 35 15.75 -5.27 -1.86
C ASN A 35 14.71 -6.41 -1.96
N ARG A 36 13.61 -6.18 -2.70
CA ARG A 36 12.51 -7.13 -2.95
C ARG A 36 11.74 -7.55 -1.69
N ARG A 37 11.54 -6.62 -0.76
CA ARG A 37 10.87 -6.85 0.53
C ARG A 37 9.70 -5.90 0.74
N PHE A 38 8.77 -6.30 1.60
CA PHE A 38 7.67 -5.45 2.05
C PHE A 38 8.09 -4.58 3.23
N ALA A 39 7.62 -3.33 3.26
CA ALA A 39 7.81 -2.47 4.41
C ALA A 39 6.74 -2.74 5.47
N THR A 40 7.13 -2.83 6.74
CA THR A 40 6.19 -2.98 7.86
C THR A 40 5.78 -1.63 8.47
N LEU A 41 6.46 -0.53 8.09
CA LEU A 41 6.43 0.81 8.72
C LEU A 41 6.77 0.88 10.22
N ASN A 42 6.82 -0.25 10.91
CA ASN A 42 7.48 -0.37 12.20
C ASN A 42 8.96 0.00 12.11
N LYS A 43 9.45 0.63 13.17
CA LYS A 43 10.86 0.99 13.31
C LYS A 43 11.54 0.04 14.30
N ASN A 44 12.77 -0.34 14.00
CA ASN A 44 13.61 -1.05 14.96
C ASN A 44 14.10 -0.11 16.07
N GLU A 45 14.89 -0.64 17.00
CA GLU A 45 15.49 0.11 18.12
C GLU A 45 16.36 1.31 17.69
N PHE A 46 16.82 1.33 16.44
CA PHE A 46 17.60 2.42 15.84
C PHE A 46 16.75 3.41 15.03
N GLY A 47 15.42 3.27 15.04
CA GLY A 47 14.52 4.14 14.29
C GLY A 47 14.46 3.85 12.79
N LEU A 48 15.04 2.73 12.33
CA LEU A 48 15.05 2.33 10.93
C LEU A 48 13.83 1.48 10.59
N VAL A 49 13.28 1.66 9.39
CA VAL A 49 12.12 0.91 8.92
C VAL A 49 12.49 -0.58 8.79
N ILE A 50 11.61 -1.43 9.28
CA ILE A 50 11.75 -2.88 9.19
C ILE A 50 11.16 -3.35 7.85
N TYR A 51 11.87 -4.29 7.23
CA TYR A 51 11.47 -4.95 5.99
C TYR A 51 11.29 -6.44 6.23
N THR A 52 10.27 -7.02 5.62
CA THR A 52 9.93 -8.43 5.74
C THR A 52 9.74 -9.08 4.37
N ASP A 53 10.04 -10.37 4.29
CA ASP A 53 9.76 -11.19 3.13
C ASP A 53 8.31 -11.74 3.17
N ASP A 54 7.62 -11.62 4.30
CA ASP A 54 6.25 -12.07 4.52
C ASP A 54 5.23 -10.93 4.33
N ILE A 55 4.29 -11.13 3.41
CA ILE A 55 3.25 -10.15 3.11
C ILE A 55 2.21 -10.03 4.24
N GLU A 56 2.06 -11.05 5.08
CA GLU A 56 1.14 -11.04 6.23
C GLU A 56 1.61 -10.09 7.34
N GLU A 57 2.92 -9.87 7.45
CA GLU A 57 3.52 -8.93 8.39
C GLU A 57 3.70 -7.52 7.80
N ALA A 58 3.43 -7.36 6.51
CA ALA A 58 3.62 -6.12 5.81
C ALA A 58 2.62 -5.05 6.24
N HIS A 59 3.01 -3.78 6.07
CA HIS A 59 2.06 -2.68 6.23
C HIS A 59 1.00 -2.76 5.13
N LEU A 60 -0.26 -2.93 5.54
CA LEU A 60 -1.41 -3.04 4.63
C LEU A 60 -2.37 -1.87 4.86
N THR A 61 -2.66 -1.14 3.79
CA THR A 61 -3.61 -0.03 3.80
C THR A 61 -4.83 -0.37 2.97
N THR A 62 -5.98 0.19 3.35
CA THR A 62 -7.24 -0.02 2.62
C THR A 62 -7.35 0.81 1.33
N SER A 63 -6.41 1.72 1.07
CA SER A 63 -6.44 2.61 -0.08
C SER A 63 -5.04 2.92 -0.59
N ARG A 64 -4.87 2.82 -1.91
CA ARG A 64 -3.63 3.19 -2.60
C ARG A 64 -3.18 4.61 -2.31
N PHE A 65 -4.11 5.55 -2.16
CA PHE A 65 -3.78 6.92 -1.79
C PHE A 65 -3.10 6.99 -0.41
N VAL A 66 -3.59 6.22 0.56
CA VAL A 66 -2.99 6.16 1.90
C VAL A 66 -1.59 5.54 1.82
N ALA A 67 -1.43 4.42 1.11
CA ALA A 67 -0.11 3.85 0.87
C ALA A 67 0.86 4.83 0.18
N LEU A 68 0.41 5.64 -0.78
CA LEU A 68 1.24 6.65 -1.43
C LEU A 68 1.69 7.74 -0.46
N VAL A 69 0.80 8.18 0.44
CA VAL A 69 1.15 9.14 1.51
C VAL A 69 2.13 8.51 2.50
N ASP A 70 1.98 7.21 2.77
CA ASP A 70 2.83 6.49 3.72
C ASP A 70 4.30 6.40 3.25
N ILE A 71 4.55 6.46 1.93
CA ILE A 71 5.91 6.50 1.36
C ILE A 71 6.70 7.71 1.86
N ASP A 72 6.05 8.87 2.07
CA ASP A 72 6.72 10.09 2.51
C ASP A 72 7.34 9.98 3.92
N PHE A 73 6.92 8.97 4.71
CA PHE A 73 7.50 8.70 6.03
C PHE A 73 8.69 7.73 6.00
N LEU A 74 9.02 7.17 4.84
CA LEU A 74 10.19 6.31 4.67
C LEU A 74 11.47 7.15 4.58
N PRO A 75 12.58 6.67 5.17
CA PRO A 75 13.86 7.36 5.05
C PRO A 75 14.36 7.36 3.60
N GLU A 76 15.16 8.35 3.25
CA GLU A 76 15.97 8.29 2.02
C GLU A 76 17.14 7.31 2.23
N PRO A 77 17.48 6.46 1.24
CA PRO A 77 16.97 6.46 -0.14
C PRO A 77 15.73 5.59 -0.37
N ASP A 78 15.31 4.82 0.63
CA ASP A 78 14.30 3.76 0.47
C ASP A 78 13.00 4.27 -0.13
N LYS A 79 12.57 5.49 0.22
CA LYS A 79 11.35 6.11 -0.34
C LYS A 79 11.29 6.11 -1.88
N PHE A 80 12.45 6.19 -2.55
CA PHE A 80 12.52 6.24 -4.02
C PHE A 80 12.42 4.85 -4.67
N ASP A 81 12.72 3.80 -3.92
CA ASP A 81 12.73 2.42 -4.41
C ASP A 81 11.42 1.68 -4.07
N ILE A 82 10.39 2.37 -3.56
CA ILE A 82 9.14 1.77 -3.09
C ILE A 82 8.05 1.86 -4.16
N ALA A 83 7.44 0.72 -4.46
CA ALA A 83 6.23 0.61 -5.25
C ALA A 83 5.03 0.30 -4.34
N VAL A 84 3.91 0.98 -4.58
CA VAL A 84 2.62 0.59 -3.99
C VAL A 84 2.03 -0.55 -4.82
N VAL A 85 1.80 -1.69 -4.19
CA VAL A 85 1.30 -2.89 -4.86
C VAL A 85 -0.05 -3.32 -4.28
N PRO A 86 -1.04 -3.66 -5.14
CA PRO A 86 -2.32 -4.20 -4.71
C PRO A 86 -2.17 -5.60 -4.12
N VAL A 87 -2.93 -5.90 -3.08
CA VAL A 87 -2.96 -7.19 -2.39
C VAL A 87 -4.34 -7.81 -2.52
N VAL A 88 -4.39 -9.10 -2.83
CA VAL A 88 -5.59 -9.94 -2.90
C VAL A 88 -5.49 -11.06 -1.88
N ASP A 89 -6.63 -11.53 -1.39
CA ASP A 89 -6.70 -12.74 -0.57
C ASP A 89 -6.95 -13.95 -1.48
N ASN A 90 -6.02 -14.91 -1.48
CA ASN A 90 -6.15 -16.16 -2.20
C ASN A 90 -6.52 -17.29 -1.23
N PRO A 91 -7.65 -17.99 -1.40
CA PRO A 91 -8.08 -19.03 -0.48
C PRO A 91 -7.09 -20.19 -0.25
N LEU A 92 -6.16 -20.43 -1.19
CA LEU A 92 -5.17 -21.51 -1.10
C LEU A 92 -3.79 -21.04 -0.65
N PHE A 93 -3.46 -19.77 -0.85
CA PHE A 93 -2.11 -19.25 -0.67
C PHE A 93 -2.02 -18.04 0.29
N GLY A 94 -3.16 -17.62 0.87
CA GLY A 94 -3.23 -16.44 1.73
C GLY A 94 -3.08 -15.14 0.93
N LEU A 95 -2.51 -14.13 1.58
CA LEU A 95 -2.29 -12.84 0.94
C LEU A 95 -1.29 -12.95 -0.22
N MET A 96 -1.61 -12.31 -1.34
CA MET A 96 -0.76 -12.27 -2.53
C MET A 96 -0.79 -10.90 -3.20
N ILE A 97 0.30 -10.53 -3.87
CA ILE A 97 0.29 -9.36 -4.75
C ILE A 97 -0.62 -9.66 -5.95
N LYS A 98 -1.57 -8.77 -6.26
CA LYS A 98 -2.37 -8.86 -7.48
C LYS A 98 -1.46 -8.67 -8.69
N LYS A 99 -1.33 -9.70 -9.52
CA LYS A 99 -0.68 -9.56 -10.83
C LYS A 99 -1.50 -8.60 -11.68
N LYS A 100 -0.84 -7.67 -12.37
CA LYS A 100 -1.48 -7.00 -13.49
C LYS A 100 -1.70 -8.03 -14.58
N GLU A 101 -2.94 -8.17 -15.05
CA GLU A 101 -3.17 -8.76 -16.36
C GLU A 101 -2.61 -7.77 -17.38
N ASP A 102 -1.70 -8.25 -18.24
CA ASP A 102 -1.11 -7.47 -19.34
C ASP A 102 -2.14 -7.17 -20.43
#